data_AF-A0A2E3QYL1-F1
#
_entry.id   AF-A0A2E3QYL1-F1
#
_cell.length_a   1.000
_cell.length_b   1.000
_cell.length_c   1.000
_cell.angle_alpha   90.00
_cell.angle_beta   90.00
_cell.angle_gamma   90.00
#
_symmetry.space_group_name_H-M   'P 1'
#
loop_
_entity.id
_entity.type
_entity.pdbx_description
1 polymer ?
#
loop_
_entity_poly.entity_id
_entity_poly.type
_entity_poly.pdbx_seq_one_letter_code
_entity_poly.pdbx_strand_id
1 'polypeptide(L)'
;MTLTPDMLRMLVARALASRADELSCSECDAQVDRFAEMALAGLGAAEALPLVEEHLSGCPICREEFEALMDVLRDAARAEQPWWRRLLSRK
;
A
#
# COMPACT_ATOMS: atom_id res chain seq x y z
N MET A 1 -10.68 -32.10 -4.67
CA MET A 1 -9.93 -31.41 -3.60
C MET A 1 -10.64 -31.68 -2.28
N THR A 2 -9.97 -32.27 -1.31
CA THR A 2 -10.51 -32.47 0.06
C THR A 2 -9.82 -31.51 1.00
N LEU A 3 -10.59 -30.66 1.69
CA LEU A 3 -10.04 -29.78 2.72
C LEU A 3 -9.62 -30.63 3.93
N THR A 4 -8.39 -30.45 4.39
CA THR A 4 -7.90 -31.15 5.58
C THR A 4 -8.43 -30.46 6.85
N PRO A 5 -8.49 -31.17 7.99
CA PRO A 5 -8.89 -30.57 9.27
C PRO A 5 -8.03 -29.35 9.67
N ASP A 6 -6.75 -29.33 9.31
CA ASP A 6 -5.86 -28.20 9.62
C ASP A 6 -6.13 -26.99 8.72
N MET A 7 -6.43 -27.22 7.44
CA MET A 7 -6.88 -26.15 6.55
C MET A 7 -8.21 -25.54 7.05
N LEU A 8 -9.14 -26.38 7.52
CA LEU A 8 -10.40 -25.90 8.11
C LEU A 8 -10.17 -25.05 9.36
N ARG A 9 -9.30 -25.49 10.28
CA ARG A 9 -8.95 -24.69 11.47
C ARG A 9 -8.35 -23.34 11.09
N MET A 10 -7.47 -23.31 10.10
CA MET A 10 -6.86 -22.07 9.62
C MET A 10 -7.87 -21.12 8.97
N LEU A 11 -8.81 -21.65 8.17
CA LEU A 11 -9.88 -20.85 7.56
C LEU A 11 -10.82 -20.27 8.63
N VAL A 12 -11.22 -21.07 9.62
CA VAL A 12 -12.07 -20.61 10.74
C VAL A 12 -11.33 -19.55 11.57
N ALA A 13 -10.04 -19.76 11.87
CA ALA A 13 -9.25 -18.78 12.60
C ALA A 13 -9.17 -17.44 11.86
N ARG A 14 -8.98 -17.45 10.53
CA ARG A 14 -9.00 -16.22 9.71
C ARG A 14 -10.37 -15.57 9.65
N ALA A 15 -11.44 -16.36 9.52
CA ALA A 15 -12.81 -15.83 9.50
C ALA A 15 -13.21 -15.20 10.83
N LEU A 16 -12.73 -15.74 11.96
CA LEU A 16 -12.97 -15.15 13.28
C LEU A 16 -12.06 -13.96 13.58
N ALA A 17 -10.91 -13.87 12.92
CA ALA A 17 -9.99 -12.75 13.02
C ALA A 17 -10.42 -11.56 12.15
N SER A 18 -11.40 -11.74 11.24
CA SER A 18 -11.87 -10.64 10.38
C SER A 18 -12.49 -9.55 11.24
N ARG A 19 -11.99 -8.34 11.13
CA ARG A 19 -12.47 -7.21 11.92
C ARG A 19 -13.44 -6.36 11.12
N ALA A 20 -14.41 -5.75 11.80
CA ALA A 20 -15.42 -4.91 11.16
C ALA A 20 -14.85 -3.61 10.55
N ASP A 21 -13.62 -3.24 10.94
CA ASP A 21 -12.90 -2.06 10.45
C ASP A 21 -11.91 -2.38 9.32
N GLU A 22 -11.94 -3.59 8.76
CA GLU A 22 -11.14 -3.94 7.59
C GLU A 22 -11.61 -3.16 6.35
N LEU A 23 -10.68 -2.48 5.68
CA LEU A 23 -10.97 -1.87 4.39
C LEU A 23 -11.17 -2.95 3.33
N SER A 24 -12.18 -2.77 2.50
CA SER A 24 -12.30 -3.41 1.20
C SER A 24 -11.29 -2.83 0.20
N CYS A 25 -11.02 -3.54 -0.90
CA CYS A 25 -10.17 -3.02 -1.97
C CYS A 25 -10.69 -1.68 -2.52
N SER A 26 -12.01 -1.50 -2.64
CA SER A 26 -12.61 -0.23 -3.10
C SER A 26 -12.43 0.92 -2.12
N GLU A 27 -12.47 0.66 -0.81
CA GLU A 27 -12.23 1.71 0.20
C GLU A 27 -10.75 2.03 0.33
N CYS A 28 -9.87 1.07 0.03
CA CYS A 28 -8.44 1.30 -0.13
C CYS A 28 -8.16 2.18 -1.34
N ASP A 29 -8.72 1.86 -2.51
CA ASP A 29 -8.57 2.64 -3.75
C ASP A 29 -8.99 4.11 -3.58
N ALA A 30 -10.06 4.36 -2.82
CA ALA A 30 -10.52 5.72 -2.51
C ALA A 30 -9.57 6.55 -1.60
N GLN A 31 -8.53 5.94 -1.04
CA GLN A 31 -7.60 6.58 -0.09
C GLN A 31 -6.11 6.37 -0.45
N VAL A 32 -5.81 5.50 -1.41
CA VAL A 32 -4.44 5.09 -1.74
C VAL A 32 -3.64 6.22 -2.36
N ASP A 33 -4.30 7.15 -3.04
CA ASP A 33 -3.73 8.40 -3.56
C ASP A 33 -3.13 9.26 -2.43
N ARG A 34 -3.93 9.54 -1.40
CA ARG A 34 -3.50 10.31 -0.23
C ARG A 34 -2.41 9.57 0.55
N PHE A 35 -2.52 8.25 0.68
CA PHE A 35 -1.49 7.42 1.30
C PHE A 35 -0.16 7.54 0.54
N ALA A 36 -0.18 7.44 -0.79
CA ALA A 36 0.99 7.53 -1.64
C ALA A 36 1.64 8.91 -1.62
N GLU A 37 0.87 10.00 -1.63
CA GLU A 37 1.40 11.36 -1.51
C GLU A 37 2.14 11.58 -0.19
N MET A 38 1.55 11.14 0.94
CA MET A 38 2.20 11.21 2.24
C MET A 38 3.48 10.38 2.28
N ALA A 39 3.44 9.15 1.76
CA ALA A 39 4.60 8.27 1.68
C ALA A 39 5.72 8.87 0.82
N LEU A 40 5.37 9.47 -0.33
CA LEU A 40 6.31 10.17 -1.22
C LEU A 40 6.95 11.38 -0.53
N ALA A 41 6.18 12.13 0.26
CA ALA A 41 6.64 13.27 1.03
C ALA A 41 7.49 12.87 2.27
N GLY A 42 7.61 11.58 2.57
CA GLY A 42 8.29 11.10 3.77
C GLY A 42 7.52 11.40 5.07
N LEU A 43 6.21 11.63 4.96
CA LEU A 43 5.31 11.76 6.10
C LEU A 43 4.89 10.36 6.59
N GLY A 44 4.50 10.26 7.86
CA GLY A 44 4.04 9.01 8.48
C GLY A 44 2.68 8.55 7.93
N ALA A 45 2.69 7.99 6.72
CA ALA A 45 1.47 7.54 6.03
C ALA A 45 0.81 6.36 6.75
N ALA A 46 1.61 5.43 7.27
CA ALA A 46 1.13 4.29 8.05
C ALA A 46 0.48 4.73 9.37
N GLU A 47 1.00 5.76 10.02
CA GLU A 47 0.41 6.33 11.23
C GLU A 47 -0.86 7.12 10.94
N ALA A 48 -0.90 7.84 9.82
CA ALA A 48 -2.04 8.66 9.42
C ALA A 48 -3.22 7.83 8.86
N LEU A 49 -2.93 6.72 8.19
CA LEU A 49 -3.90 5.84 7.53
C LEU A 49 -3.57 4.36 7.82
N PRO A 50 -3.67 3.92 9.09
CA PRO A 50 -3.24 2.58 9.50
C PRO A 50 -4.03 1.45 8.84
N LEU A 51 -5.32 1.67 8.56
CA LEU A 51 -6.16 0.66 7.89
C LEU A 51 -5.75 0.45 6.42
N VAL A 52 -5.26 1.50 5.74
CA VAL A 52 -4.73 1.38 4.38
C VAL A 52 -3.44 0.55 4.41
N GLU A 53 -2.52 0.84 5.34
CA GLU A 53 -1.27 0.08 5.47
C GLU A 53 -1.53 -1.40 5.80
N GLU A 54 -2.50 -1.68 6.66
CA GLU A 54 -2.92 -3.04 6.97
C GLU A 54 -3.52 -3.75 5.75
N HIS A 55 -4.42 -3.10 5.03
CA HIS A 55 -5.01 -3.66 3.81
C HIS A 55 -3.94 -3.97 2.76
N LEU A 56 -3.03 -3.02 2.48
CA LEU A 56 -1.95 -3.24 1.53
C LEU A 56 -0.98 -4.35 1.99
N SER A 57 -0.85 -4.59 3.30
CA SER A 57 -0.07 -5.71 3.84
C SER A 57 -0.77 -7.06 3.67
N GLY A 58 -2.10 -7.06 3.64
CA GLY A 58 -2.93 -8.27 3.49
C GLY A 58 -3.34 -8.59 2.05
N CYS A 59 -3.37 -7.60 1.16
CA CYS A 59 -3.86 -7.70 -0.22
C CYS A 59 -2.73 -7.47 -1.24
N PRO A 60 -2.20 -8.53 -1.88
CA PRO A 60 -1.12 -8.41 -2.86
C PRO A 60 -1.48 -7.53 -4.07
N ILE A 61 -2.74 -7.54 -4.49
CA ILE A 61 -3.22 -6.76 -5.64
C ILE A 61 -3.13 -5.27 -5.34
N CYS A 62 -3.71 -4.83 -4.23
CA CYS A 62 -3.65 -3.42 -3.84
C CYS A 62 -2.22 -2.97 -3.52
N ARG A 63 -1.36 -3.88 -3.01
CA ARG A 63 0.07 -3.61 -2.85
C ARG A 63 0.76 -3.33 -4.19
N GLU A 64 0.52 -4.15 -5.20
CA GLU A 64 1.07 -3.98 -6.54
C GLU A 64 0.59 -2.66 -7.18
N GLU A 65 -0.71 -2.35 -7.06
CA GLU A 65 -1.29 -1.08 -7.54
C GLU A 65 -0.65 0.14 -6.85
N PHE A 66 -0.46 0.08 -5.53
CA PHE A 66 0.23 1.10 -4.76
C PHE A 66 1.69 1.28 -5.19
N GLU A 67 2.43 0.18 -5.39
CA GLU A 67 3.83 0.22 -5.84
C GLU A 67 3.94 0.84 -7.24
N ALA A 68 3.06 0.46 -8.16
CA ALA A 68 2.98 1.04 -9.50
C ALA A 68 2.69 2.54 -9.46
N LEU A 69 1.74 2.97 -8.62
CA LEU A 69 1.47 4.39 -8.39
C LEU A 69 2.71 5.13 -7.86
N MET A 70 3.39 4.56 -6.87
CA MET A 70 4.60 5.15 -6.28
C MET A 70 5.73 5.30 -7.30
N ASP A 71 5.89 4.35 -8.22
CA ASP A 71 6.91 4.44 -9.27
C ASP A 71 6.65 5.62 -10.21
N VAL A 72 5.39 5.78 -10.66
CA VAL A 72 4.97 6.93 -11.47
C VAL A 72 5.17 8.25 -10.72
N LEU A 73 4.76 8.32 -9.45
CA LEU A 73 4.91 9.53 -8.63
C LEU A 73 6.38 9.90 -8.40
N ARG A 74 7.26 8.93 -8.15
CA ARG A 74 8.71 9.17 -8.02
C ARG A 74 9.32 9.68 -9.32
N ASP A 75 8.89 9.14 -10.47
CA ASP A 75 9.33 9.63 -11.77
C ASP A 75 8.86 11.05 -12.04
N ALA A 76 7.59 11.37 -11.75
CA ALA A 76 7.06 12.72 -11.85
C ALA A 76 7.84 13.70 -10.94
N ALA A 77 8.06 13.34 -9.67
CA ALA A 77 8.82 14.16 -8.73
C ALA A 77 10.27 14.39 -9.18
N ARG A 78 10.91 13.42 -9.85
CA ARG A 78 12.24 13.59 -10.46
C ARG A 78 12.19 14.52 -11.67
N ALA A 79 11.17 14.39 -12.51
CA ALA A 79 11.00 15.20 -13.71
C ALA A 79 10.86 16.69 -13.37
N GLU A 80 10.15 17.01 -12.29
CA GLU A 80 9.95 18.37 -11.78
C GLU A 80 11.21 18.99 -11.14
N GLN A 81 12.24 18.20 -10.83
CA GLN A 81 13.45 18.75 -10.20
C GLN A 81 14.21 19.67 -11.16
N PRO A 82 14.71 20.82 -10.65
CA PRO A 82 15.56 21.70 -11.42
C PRO A 82 16.80 20.99 -11.97
N TRP A 83 17.24 21.40 -13.16
CA TRP A 83 18.39 20.82 -13.87
C TRP A 83 19.68 20.76 -13.02
N TRP A 84 19.89 21.72 -12.11
CA TRP A 84 21.10 21.78 -11.27
C TRP A 84 21.16 20.65 -10.23
N ARG A 85 20.04 20.10 -9.75
CA ARG A 85 20.04 18.94 -8.85
C ARG A 85 20.61 17.70 -9.53
N ARG A 86 20.28 17.49 -10.81
CA ARG A 86 20.75 16.34 -11.60
C ARG A 86 22.26 16.38 -11.85
N LEU A 87 22.85 17.57 -11.92
CA LEU A 87 24.30 17.75 -12.04
C LEU A 87 25.06 17.38 -10.75
N LEU A 88 24.46 17.65 -9.58
CA LEU A 88 25.08 17.36 -8.28
C LEU A 88 25.06 15.87 -7.93
N SER A 89 24.09 15.10 -8.43
CA SER A 89 23.98 13.65 -8.21
C SER A 89 24.95 12.80 -9.05
N ARG A 90 25.70 13.41 -9.99
CA ARG A 90 26.58 12.71 -10.94
C ARG A 90 28.07 12.80 -10.57
N LYS A 91 28.39 13.16 -9.32
CA LYS A 91 29.75 13.15 -8.76
C LYS A 91 30.07 11.83 -8.07
#